data_AF-A0A0K9CPI0-F1
#
_entry.id   AF-A0A0K9CPI0-F1
#
_cell.length_a   1.000
_cell.length_b   1.000
_cell.length_c   1.000
_cell.angle_alpha   90.00
_cell.angle_beta   90.00
_cell.angle_gamma   90.00
#
_symmetry.space_group_name_H-M   'P 1'
#
loop_
_entity.id
_entity.type
_entity.pdbx_description
1 polymer ?
#
loop_
_entity_poly.entity_id
_entity_poly.type
_entity_poly.pdbx_seq_one_letter_code
_entity_poly.pdbx_strand_id
1 'polypeptide(L)'
;MREKRRFAERTRISKEDRTIKKYFLVFEGNRTEGIYFNAINELKDKIGINPLIEIISIERTYTEEGWSNPKKILEQLLKDLEEIENGKFSYKTLVDKIIEIIMEDEKFFSKISKETSSKEIIEDIKNEIESLDSIVENIEEDCEFFLNMIIKKFFFDNRRNTKYIRNSS
;
A
#
# COMPACT_ATOMS: atom_id res chain seq x y z
N MET A 1 -3.24 0.58 3.89
CA MET A 1 -3.21 2.00 3.42
C MET A 1 -2.49 2.90 4.42
N ARG A 2 -1.96 4.06 4.00
CA ARG A 2 -1.27 5.01 4.91
C ARG A 2 -1.57 6.47 4.65
N GLU A 3 -1.37 7.28 5.69
CA GLU A 3 -1.30 8.74 5.58
C GLU A 3 0.00 9.15 4.87
N LYS A 4 -0.10 10.03 3.88
CA LYS A 4 1.07 10.71 3.33
C LYS A 4 1.58 11.75 4.34
N ARG A 5 2.51 11.36 5.21
CA ARG A 5 3.11 12.27 6.20
C ARG A 5 4.14 13.19 5.54
N ARG A 6 3.99 14.50 5.74
CA ARG A 6 5.06 15.47 5.45
C ARG A 6 6.08 15.41 6.57
N PHE A 7 7.23 14.78 6.32
CA PHE A 7 8.35 14.82 7.25
C PHE A 7 8.83 16.28 7.43
N ALA A 8 8.82 16.76 8.68
CA ALA A 8 9.44 18.01 9.15
C ALA A 8 8.80 19.38 8.76
N GLU A 9 7.47 19.49 8.62
CA GLU A 9 6.80 20.80 8.69
C GLU A 9 6.35 21.12 10.13
N ARG A 10 6.91 22.18 10.73
CA ARG A 10 6.45 22.70 12.03
C ARG A 10 4.99 23.16 11.91
N THR A 11 4.08 22.50 12.63
CA THR A 11 2.75 23.04 12.91
C THR A 11 2.93 24.38 13.63
N ARG A 12 2.50 25.48 13.00
CA ARG A 12 2.50 26.80 13.67
C ARG A 12 1.50 26.74 14.81
N ILE A 13 2.00 26.59 16.03
CA ILE A 13 1.18 26.59 17.25
C ILE A 13 0.63 28.01 17.44
N SER A 14 -0.64 28.20 17.07
CA SER A 14 -1.44 29.36 17.45
C SER A 14 -1.83 29.23 18.91
N LYS A 15 -1.71 30.31 19.70
CA LYS A 15 -2.11 30.38 21.11
C LYS A 15 -3.64 30.39 21.34
N GLU A 16 -4.42 30.48 20.27
CA GLU A 16 -5.88 30.42 20.33
C GLU A 16 -6.36 29.00 20.06
N ASP A 17 -7.35 28.56 20.83
CA ASP A 17 -8.03 27.25 20.79
C ASP A 17 -8.76 27.04 19.45
N ARG A 18 -7.97 26.90 18.40
CA ARG A 18 -8.41 26.76 17.03
C ARG A 18 -8.32 25.29 16.66
N THR A 19 -9.43 24.58 16.77
CA THR A 19 -9.53 23.16 16.41
C THR A 19 -9.16 22.96 14.94
N ILE A 20 -8.11 22.18 14.68
CA ILE A 20 -7.73 21.76 13.32
C ILE A 20 -8.79 20.78 12.81
N LYS A 21 -9.31 21.02 11.61
CA LYS A 21 -10.25 20.12 10.94
C LYS A 21 -9.51 19.32 9.88
N LYS A 22 -9.47 17.99 10.05
CA LYS A 22 -8.86 17.06 9.10
C LYS A 22 -9.90 16.56 8.10
N TYR A 23 -9.55 16.61 6.81
CA TYR A 23 -10.33 16.07 5.70
C TYR A 23 -9.51 15.01 4.99
N PHE A 24 -9.92 13.75 5.14
CA PHE A 24 -9.29 12.63 4.44
C PHE A 24 -9.90 12.48 3.05
N LEU A 25 -9.04 12.42 2.03
CA LEU A 25 -9.43 12.30 0.63
C LEU A 25 -9.16 10.89 0.12
N VAL A 26 -10.21 10.29 -0.42
CA VAL A 26 -10.20 9.02 -1.15
C VAL A 26 -10.77 9.28 -2.53
N PHE A 27 -10.03 8.89 -3.57
CA PHE A 27 -10.27 9.35 -4.94
C PHE A 27 -9.86 8.28 -5.95
N GLU A 28 -10.40 8.33 -7.17
CA GLU A 28 -10.29 7.27 -8.18
C GLU A 28 -8.90 7.20 -8.83
N GLY A 29 -8.33 8.34 -9.18
CA GLY A 29 -7.09 8.45 -9.94
C GLY A 29 -5.85 8.23 -9.07
N ASN A 30 -5.26 7.05 -9.12
CA ASN A 30 -4.07 6.72 -8.31
C ASN A 30 -2.81 7.54 -8.65
N ARG A 31 -2.67 8.10 -9.86
CA ARG A 31 -1.48 8.84 -10.31
C ARG A 31 -1.67 10.35 -10.37
N THR A 32 -2.77 10.82 -10.96
CA THR A 32 -2.97 12.23 -11.30
C THR A 32 -3.64 13.03 -10.19
N GLU A 33 -4.67 12.47 -9.56
CA GLU A 33 -5.44 13.19 -8.54
C GLU A 33 -4.61 13.44 -7.27
N GLY A 34 -3.73 12.50 -6.91
CA GLY A 34 -2.76 12.69 -5.83
C GLY A 34 -1.87 13.92 -6.06
N ILE A 35 -1.51 14.24 -7.30
CA ILE A 35 -0.71 15.43 -7.64
C ILE A 35 -1.53 16.70 -7.38
N TYR A 36 -2.79 16.72 -7.81
CA TYR A 36 -3.67 17.87 -7.60
C TYR A 36 -3.92 18.16 -6.12
N PHE A 37 -4.17 17.13 -5.32
CA PHE A 37 -4.39 17.31 -3.88
C PHE A 37 -3.12 17.74 -3.13
N ASN A 38 -1.94 17.25 -3.55
CA ASN A 38 -0.67 17.76 -3.02
C ASN A 38 -0.49 19.26 -3.33
N ALA A 39 -0.80 19.68 -4.55
CA ALA A 39 -0.73 21.08 -4.96
C ALA A 39 -1.72 21.97 -4.17
N ILE A 40 -2.92 21.48 -3.87
CA ILE A 40 -3.89 22.19 -3.01
C ILE A 40 -3.29 22.48 -1.63
N ASN A 41 -2.62 21.49 -1.02
CA ASN A 41 -1.97 21.68 0.27
C ASN A 41 -0.78 22.65 0.21
N GLU A 42 -0.01 22.65 -0.87
CA GLU A 42 1.11 23.60 -1.08
C GLU A 42 0.63 25.03 -1.34
N LEU A 43 -0.53 25.18 -1.98
CA LEU A 43 -1.07 26.48 -2.40
C LEU A 43 -2.18 26.99 -1.49
N LYS A 44 -2.46 26.33 -0.35
CA LYS A 44 -3.60 26.61 0.55
C LYS A 44 -3.76 28.09 0.89
N ASP A 45 -2.65 28.77 1.17
CA ASP A 45 -2.65 30.20 1.53
C ASP A 45 -3.04 31.09 0.33
N LYS A 46 -2.67 30.69 -0.90
CA LYS A 46 -2.96 31.43 -2.13
C LYS A 46 -4.40 31.24 -2.60
N ILE A 47 -4.97 30.07 -2.37
CA ILE A 47 -6.34 29.73 -2.80
C ILE A 47 -7.39 30.03 -1.72
N GLY A 48 -6.98 30.62 -0.59
CA GLY A 48 -7.89 31.04 0.48
C GLY A 48 -8.42 29.90 1.35
N ILE A 49 -7.75 28.75 1.38
CA ILE A 49 -8.09 27.68 2.33
C ILE A 49 -7.62 28.09 3.73
N ASN A 50 -8.52 27.98 4.70
CA ASN A 50 -8.21 28.30 6.09
C ASN A 50 -7.03 27.43 6.58
N PRO A 51 -5.97 28.00 7.16
CA PRO A 51 -4.83 27.24 7.68
C PRO A 51 -5.17 26.17 8.72
N LEU A 52 -6.36 26.24 9.34
CA LEU A 52 -6.89 25.24 10.27
C LEU A 52 -7.50 24.01 9.57
N ILE A 53 -7.60 24.03 8.25
CA ILE A 53 -8.04 22.89 7.45
C ILE A 53 -6.80 22.13 7.01
N GLU A 54 -6.76 20.85 7.36
CA GLU A 54 -5.72 19.91 6.94
C GLU A 54 -6.34 18.91 5.97
N ILE A 55 -5.80 18.83 4.75
CA ILE A 55 -6.27 17.91 3.72
C ILE A 55 -5.27 16.78 3.62
N ILE A 56 -5.73 15.54 3.83
CA ILE A 56 -4.87 14.36 3.89
C ILE A 56 -5.31 13.38 2.81
N SER A 57 -4.47 13.19 1.79
CA SER A 57 -4.69 12.15 0.79
C SER A 57 -4.32 10.78 1.36
N ILE A 58 -5.20 9.81 1.21
CA ILE A 58 -4.88 8.43 1.58
C ILE A 58 -4.11 7.75 0.45
N GLU A 59 -2.98 7.13 0.80
CA GLU A 59 -2.15 6.37 -0.13
C GLU A 59 -2.61 4.91 -0.18
N ARG A 60 -2.70 4.39 -1.41
CA ARG A 60 -2.98 2.99 -1.70
C ARG A 60 -1.72 2.15 -1.48
N THR A 61 -1.88 0.89 -1.08
CA THR A 61 -0.77 -0.08 -1.02
C THR A 61 -0.46 -0.64 -2.41
N TYR A 62 0.69 -1.32 -2.56
CA TYR A 62 1.10 -1.94 -3.83
C TYR A 62 0.14 -3.04 -4.31
N THR A 63 -0.62 -3.66 -3.41
CA THR A 63 -1.62 -4.69 -3.73
C THR A 63 -2.97 -4.12 -4.16
N GLU A 64 -3.19 -2.82 -3.94
CA GLU A 64 -4.37 -2.05 -4.35
C GLU A 64 -4.17 -1.38 -5.72
N GLU A 65 -3.09 -1.71 -6.43
CA GLU A 65 -2.83 -1.15 -7.76
C GLU A 65 -3.98 -1.47 -8.74
N GLY A 66 -4.49 -0.42 -9.38
CA GLY A 66 -5.64 -0.49 -10.30
C GLY A 66 -7.01 -0.39 -9.62
N TRP A 67 -7.09 -0.17 -8.31
CA TRP A 67 -8.37 0.10 -7.65
C TRP A 67 -8.85 1.52 -7.95
N SER A 68 -9.94 1.62 -8.70
CA SER A 68 -10.60 2.89 -9.07
C SER A 68 -11.78 3.25 -8.16
N ASN A 69 -12.42 2.28 -7.49
CA ASN A 69 -13.62 2.53 -6.68
C ASN A 69 -13.26 3.13 -5.30
N PRO A 70 -13.59 4.40 -5.01
CA PRO A 70 -13.27 5.04 -3.73
C PRO A 70 -13.93 4.36 -2.53
N LYS A 71 -15.14 3.80 -2.70
CA LYS A 71 -15.85 3.09 -1.64
C LYS A 71 -15.07 1.86 -1.19
N LYS A 72 -14.53 1.09 -2.15
CA LYS A 72 -13.74 -0.11 -1.88
C LYS A 72 -12.46 0.23 -1.11
N ILE A 73 -11.82 1.34 -1.46
CA ILE A 73 -10.62 1.83 -0.78
C ILE A 73 -10.94 2.23 0.66
N LEU A 74 -12.06 2.94 0.88
CA LEU A 74 -12.50 3.30 2.22
C LEU A 74 -12.86 2.07 3.07
N GLU A 75 -13.60 1.11 2.51
CA GLU A 75 -13.94 -0.14 3.19
C GLU A 75 -12.68 -0.92 3.60
N GLN A 76 -11.66 -0.95 2.74
CA GLN A 76 -10.37 -1.57 3.06
C GLN A 76 -9.66 -0.85 4.20
N LEU A 77 -9.63 0.49 4.20
CA LEU A 77 -9.04 1.26 5.29
C LEU A 77 -9.71 0.99 6.64
N LEU A 78 -11.05 0.91 6.65
CA LEU A 78 -11.80 0.63 7.87
C LEU A 78 -11.47 -0.77 8.40
N LYS A 79 -11.36 -1.77 7.50
CA LYS A 79 -10.94 -3.12 7.86
C LYS A 79 -9.53 -3.13 8.46
N ASP A 80 -8.56 -2.47 7.81
CA ASP A 80 -7.18 -2.38 8.30
C ASP A 80 -7.12 -1.78 9.73
N LEU A 81 -7.91 -0.72 9.98
CA LEU A 81 -7.99 -0.07 11.29
C LEU A 81 -8.58 -0.98 12.37
N GLU A 82 -9.65 -1.71 12.04
CA GLU A 82 -10.27 -2.67 12.95
C GLU A 82 -9.31 -3.80 13.32
N GLU A 83 -8.56 -4.33 12.35
CA GLU A 83 -7.56 -5.38 12.59
C GLU A 83 -6.42 -4.88 13.48
N ILE A 84 -5.97 -3.63 13.29
CA ILE A 84 -4.95 -2.99 14.14
C ILE A 84 -5.47 -2.84 15.57
N GLU A 85 -6.71 -2.38 15.75
CA GLU A 85 -7.31 -2.18 17.08
C GLU A 85 -7.49 -3.50 17.82
N ASN A 86 -7.94 -4.53 17.11
CA ASN A 86 -8.22 -5.84 17.68
C ASN A 86 -6.97 -6.74 17.81
N GLY A 87 -5.86 -6.37 17.17
CA GLY A 87 -4.62 -7.16 17.12
C GLY A 87 -4.77 -8.49 16.36
N LYS A 88 -5.84 -8.66 15.59
CA LYS A 88 -6.14 -9.86 14.81
C LYS A 88 -6.06 -9.53 13.33
N PHE A 89 -5.02 -10.02 12.68
CA PHE A 89 -4.77 -9.73 11.27
C PHE A 89 -5.35 -10.82 10.38
N SER A 90 -5.89 -10.45 9.23
CA SER A 90 -6.20 -11.40 8.18
C SER A 90 -4.95 -11.75 7.36
N TYR A 91 -4.96 -12.90 6.68
CA TYR A 91 -3.88 -13.26 5.75
C TYR A 91 -3.70 -12.21 4.66
N LYS A 92 -4.77 -11.56 4.21
CA LYS A 92 -4.72 -10.42 3.30
C LYS A 92 -3.78 -9.33 3.83
N THR A 93 -4.03 -8.89 5.06
CA THR A 93 -3.24 -7.81 5.68
C THR A 93 -1.79 -8.22 5.90
N LEU A 94 -1.54 -9.47 6.27
CA LEU A 94 -0.19 -10.01 6.43
C LEU A 94 0.59 -9.92 5.11
N VAL A 95 0.00 -10.44 4.04
CA VAL A 95 0.59 -10.48 2.70
C VAL A 95 0.80 -9.08 2.14
N ASP A 96 -0.20 -8.21 2.28
CA ASP A 96 -0.13 -6.82 1.84
C ASP A 96 1.06 -6.10 2.50
N LYS A 97 1.25 -6.29 3.82
CA LYS A 97 2.38 -5.72 4.55
C LYS A 97 3.74 -6.28 4.11
N ILE A 98 3.84 -7.59 3.89
CA ILE A 98 5.09 -8.21 3.41
C ILE A 98 5.46 -7.63 2.04
N ILE A 99 4.50 -7.55 1.12
CA ILE A 99 4.71 -6.97 -0.22
C ILE A 99 5.10 -5.49 -0.10
N GLU A 100 4.43 -4.72 0.75
CA GLU A 100 4.75 -3.30 0.97
C GLU A 100 6.20 -3.12 1.44
N ILE A 101 6.63 -3.85 2.47
CA ILE A 101 8.01 -3.80 3.00
C ILE A 101 9.03 -4.14 1.90
N ILE A 102 8.75 -5.17 1.11
CA ILE A 102 9.62 -5.61 0.01
C ILE A 102 9.75 -4.55 -1.10
N MET A 103 8.64 -3.90 -1.45
CA MET A 103 8.60 -2.91 -2.53
C MET A 103 9.16 -1.56 -2.12
N GLU A 104 9.10 -1.20 -0.83
CA GLU A 104 9.68 0.02 -0.30
C GLU A 104 11.20 -0.04 -0.14
N ASP A 105 11.78 -1.23 0.04
CA ASP A 105 13.23 -1.38 0.05
C ASP A 105 13.79 -1.21 -1.36
N GLU A 106 14.31 -0.02 -1.68
CA GLU A 106 14.91 0.31 -2.98
C GLU A 106 16.00 -0.69 -3.41
N LYS A 107 16.79 -1.22 -2.46
CA LYS A 107 17.85 -2.19 -2.78
C LYS A 107 17.25 -3.51 -3.21
N PHE A 108 16.14 -3.89 -2.60
CA PHE A 108 15.43 -5.11 -2.94
C PHE A 108 14.64 -4.94 -4.24
N PHE A 109 13.88 -3.85 -4.38
CA PHE A 109 13.14 -3.47 -5.58
C PHE A 109 14.01 -3.46 -6.83
N SER A 110 15.24 -2.92 -6.75
CA SER A 110 16.17 -2.89 -7.89
C SER A 110 16.58 -4.28 -8.41
N LYS A 111 16.43 -5.33 -7.60
CA LYS A 111 16.78 -6.72 -7.92
C LYS A 111 15.57 -7.57 -8.33
N ILE A 112 14.35 -7.08 -8.09
CA ILE A 112 13.11 -7.79 -8.42
C ILE A 112 12.91 -7.79 -9.95
N SER A 113 12.43 -8.91 -10.49
CA SER A 113 11.95 -8.96 -11.88
C SER A 113 10.77 -8.00 -12.06
N LYS A 114 10.90 -7.02 -12.96
CA LYS A 114 9.83 -6.06 -13.30
C LYS A 114 8.58 -6.72 -13.91
N GLU A 115 8.66 -8.00 -14.27
CA GLU A 115 7.57 -8.74 -14.90
C GLU A 115 6.63 -9.40 -13.87
N THR A 116 7.09 -9.65 -12.65
CA THR A 116 6.26 -10.33 -11.64
C THR A 116 5.22 -9.37 -11.06
N SER A 117 3.94 -9.64 -11.32
CA SER A 117 2.84 -8.82 -10.78
C SER A 117 2.48 -9.24 -9.36
N SER A 118 2.22 -8.28 -8.47
CA SER A 118 1.65 -8.53 -7.14
C SER A 118 0.38 -9.39 -7.20
N LYS A 119 -0.37 -9.33 -8.31
CA LYS A 119 -1.58 -10.15 -8.52
C LYS A 119 -1.27 -11.65 -8.64
N GLU A 120 -0.19 -12.01 -9.31
CA GLU A 120 0.23 -13.41 -9.47
C GLU A 120 0.68 -14.00 -8.14
N ILE A 121 1.41 -13.20 -7.34
CA ILE A 121 1.82 -13.59 -5.99
C ILE A 121 0.62 -13.83 -5.09
N ILE A 122 -0.37 -12.93 -5.11
CA ILE A 122 -1.59 -13.10 -4.33
C ILE A 122 -2.35 -14.36 -4.76
N GLU A 123 -2.38 -14.68 -6.05
CA GLU A 123 -3.05 -15.87 -6.53
C GLU A 123 -2.33 -17.16 -6.12
N ASP A 124 -1.00 -17.19 -6.15
CA ASP A 124 -0.21 -18.30 -5.61
C ASP A 124 -0.51 -18.50 -4.11
N ILE A 125 -0.58 -17.41 -3.34
CA ILE A 125 -0.89 -17.46 -1.90
C ILE A 125 -2.28 -18.03 -1.64
N LYS A 126 -3.30 -17.62 -2.43
CA LYS A 126 -4.66 -18.15 -2.28
C LYS A 126 -4.74 -19.66 -2.46
N ASN A 127 -3.79 -20.30 -3.16
CA ASN A 127 -3.78 -21.76 -3.30
C ASN A 127 -3.24 -22.46 -2.04
N GLU A 128 -2.53 -21.75 -1.16
CA GLU A 128 -1.92 -22.29 0.06
C GLU A 128 -2.77 -22.05 1.31
N ILE A 129 -3.81 -21.21 1.22
CA ILE A 129 -4.71 -20.86 2.33
C ILE A 129 -6.17 -21.05 1.96
N GLU A 130 -7.03 -21.24 2.97
CA GLU A 130 -8.48 -21.36 2.73
C GLU A 130 -9.09 -20.03 2.23
N SER A 131 -8.71 -18.91 2.86
CA SER A 131 -9.18 -17.59 2.49
C SER A 131 -8.21 -16.50 2.94
N LEU A 132 -8.07 -15.46 2.12
CA LEU A 132 -7.34 -14.24 2.47
C LEU A 132 -8.01 -13.47 3.63
N ASP A 133 -9.31 -13.66 3.84
CA ASP A 133 -10.04 -13.00 4.93
C ASP A 133 -9.96 -13.78 6.26
N SER A 134 -9.39 -14.99 6.25
CA SER A 134 -9.18 -15.76 7.48
C SER A 134 -8.16 -15.09 8.39
N ILE A 135 -8.36 -15.22 9.71
CA ILE A 135 -7.46 -14.67 10.73
C ILE A 135 -6.19 -15.52 10.76
N VAL A 136 -5.05 -14.85 10.84
CA VAL A 136 -3.73 -15.46 11.01
C VAL A 136 -3.63 -16.02 12.43
N GLU A 137 -3.39 -17.32 12.55
CA GLU A 137 -3.26 -17.98 13.86
C GLU A 137 -1.82 -17.89 14.40
N ASN A 138 -0.83 -18.09 13.54
CA ASN A 138 0.59 -18.03 13.89
C ASN A 138 1.35 -17.05 12.99
N ILE A 139 1.37 -15.78 13.42
CA ILE A 139 1.99 -14.69 12.65
C ILE A 139 3.45 -15.00 12.29
N GLU A 140 4.25 -15.59 13.18
CA GLU A 140 5.68 -15.80 12.93
C GLU A 140 5.90 -16.86 11.83
N GLU A 141 5.27 -18.03 11.99
CA GLU A 141 5.38 -19.14 11.04
C GLU A 141 4.82 -18.75 9.66
N ASP A 142 3.64 -18.14 9.64
CA ASP A 142 2.97 -17.72 8.40
C ASP A 142 3.76 -16.60 7.71
N CYS A 143 4.32 -15.65 8.47
CA CYS A 143 5.20 -14.62 7.92
C CYS A 143 6.41 -15.25 7.22
N GLU A 144 7.11 -16.17 7.88
CA GLU A 144 8.30 -16.80 7.32
C GLU A 144 7.96 -17.60 6.06
N PHE A 145 6.85 -18.34 6.08
CA PHE A 145 6.37 -19.10 4.94
C PHE A 145 6.09 -18.19 3.73
N PHE A 146 5.24 -17.17 3.91
CA PHE A 146 4.88 -16.27 2.80
C PHE A 146 6.05 -15.42 2.33
N LEU A 147 6.89 -14.93 3.24
CA LEU A 147 8.10 -14.19 2.87
C LEU A 147 8.98 -15.04 1.95
N ASN A 148 9.25 -16.29 2.31
CA ASN A 148 10.04 -17.20 1.49
C ASN A 148 9.40 -17.46 0.13
N MET A 149 8.08 -17.61 0.07
CA MET A 149 7.36 -17.83 -1.18
C MET A 149 7.41 -16.61 -2.10
N ILE A 150 7.16 -15.42 -1.55
CA ILE A 150 7.18 -14.15 -2.27
C ILE A 150 8.58 -13.85 -2.81
N ILE A 151 9.62 -14.01 -1.97
CA ILE A 151 11.02 -13.85 -2.40
C ILE A 151 11.36 -14.86 -3.49
N LYS A 152 10.95 -16.13 -3.36
CA LYS A 152 11.21 -17.12 -4.42
C LYS A 152 10.59 -16.68 -5.74
N LYS A 153 9.35 -16.19 -5.74
CA LYS A 153 8.67 -15.73 -6.95
C LYS A 153 9.41 -14.56 -7.60
N PHE A 154 9.74 -13.53 -6.82
CA PHE A 154 10.43 -12.33 -7.34
C PHE A 154 11.82 -12.61 -7.93
N PHE A 155 12.54 -13.63 -7.44
CA PHE A 155 13.91 -13.91 -7.86
C PHE A 155 14.05 -15.11 -8.83
N PHE A 156 13.21 -16.13 -8.75
CA PHE A 156 13.40 -17.39 -9.49
C PHE A 156 12.60 -17.51 -10.80
N ASP A 157 11.59 -16.67 -11.07
CA ASP A 157 10.94 -16.66 -12.39
C ASP A 157 11.90 -16.26 -13.54
N ASN A 158 13.06 -15.67 -13.21
CA ASN A 158 14.17 -15.41 -14.12
C ASN A 158 14.75 -16.65 -14.83
N ARG A 159 14.52 -17.89 -14.36
CA ARG A 159 15.12 -19.10 -14.98
C ARG A 159 14.22 -19.86 -15.96
N ARG A 160 12.95 -19.46 -16.12
CA ARG A 160 12.03 -20.16 -17.06
C ARG A 160 11.98 -19.52 -18.45
N ASN A 161 12.22 -18.21 -18.56
CA ASN A 161 12.16 -17.51 -19.86
C ASN A 161 13.41 -17.61 -20.73
N THR A 162 14.54 -18.13 -20.24
CA THR A 162 15.76 -18.28 -21.06
C THR A 162 15.83 -19.60 -21.87
N LYS A 163 14.82 -20.48 -21.79
CA LYS A 163 14.81 -21.75 -22.54
C LYS A 163 14.12 -21.71 -23.91
N TYR A 164 13.43 -20.62 -24.27
CA TYR A 164 12.68 -20.54 -25.53
C TYR A 164 13.37 -19.78 -26.69
N ILE A 165 14.61 -19.30 -26.52
CA ILE A 165 15.33 -18.56 -27.59
C ILE A 165 16.45 -19.40 -28.27
N ARG A 166 16.57 -20.71 -27.98
CA ARG A 166 17.67 -21.54 -28.53
C ARG A 166 17.31 -22.64 -29.53
N ASN A 167 16.08 -22.69 -30.05
CA ASN A 167 15.69 -23.66 -31.09
C ASN A 167 15.05 -22.99 -32.31
N SER A 168 15.73 -22.00 -32.89
CA SER A 168 15.42 -21.49 -34.23
C SER A 168 16.73 -21.13 -34.93
N SER A 169 17.45 -22.16 -35.37
CA SER A 169 18.55 -22.07 -36.34
C SER A 169 18.61 -23.37 -37.11
#